data_AF-A0A924Y2F5-F1
#
_entry.id   AF-A0A924Y2F5-F1
#
_cell.length_a   1.000
_cell.length_b   1.000
_cell.length_c   1.000
_cell.angle_alpha   90.00
_cell.angle_beta   90.00
_cell.angle_gamma   90.00
#
_symmetry.space_group_name_H-M   'P 1'
#
loop_
_entity.id
_entity.type
_entity.pdbx_description
1 polymer ?
#
loop_
_entity_poly.entity_id
_entity_poly.type
_entity_poly.pdbx_seq_one_letter_code
_entity_poly.pdbx_strand_id
1 'polypeptide(L)'
;KPGRFPTPVAIVSTKKVPPGAAGIAVARSAYARGDYKAAESAAKRVVAGARTGGRERPVLGSVSVASARHIMAFAAARQGDLKTARIRFAEAREEAEALPPQASPSPVAPGESPQPTLAEDSAYQHAACTMGLGDKAGAERELVQFVRDFPESPLVHGAMRRIARLHGGDIPKDAEAVWKEAQAVQRKSQEERDRQAAMCGPEAVAELLRRRGEVIPLETLAGEIGTAGNGSSFAAMQRVMRGHGFPEARGVRLTAEGLRRQVLPVVALVQPGHFVLVEKIAPGGSVTIWDSSDTFIPPGEATARSKTRVVPAGEWQRIWTNTALTTAPVVGGGDGSKSGVRTKSGVGTKSGGGK
;
A
#
# COMPACT_ATOMS: atom_id res chain seq x y z
N LYS A 1 -41.33 -11.38 -5.11
CA LYS A 1 -41.11 -9.95 -4.77
C LYS A 1 -39.60 -9.69 -4.79
N PRO A 2 -39.05 -8.92 -5.74
CA PRO A 2 -37.64 -8.58 -5.72
C PRO A 2 -37.38 -7.44 -4.73
N GLY A 3 -36.38 -7.61 -3.87
CA GLY A 3 -36.02 -6.69 -2.79
C GLY A 3 -35.36 -5.42 -3.30
N ARG A 4 -35.74 -4.29 -2.69
CA ARG A 4 -35.09 -2.97 -2.88
C ARG A 4 -33.76 -2.95 -2.13
N PHE A 5 -32.69 -2.61 -2.83
CA PHE A 5 -31.42 -2.19 -2.22
C PHE A 5 -31.52 -0.70 -1.79
N PRO A 6 -30.85 -0.30 -0.69
CA PRO A 6 -30.83 1.10 -0.26
C PRO A 6 -30.02 1.97 -1.22
N THR A 7 -30.58 3.12 -1.58
CA THR A 7 -29.94 4.19 -2.35
C THR A 7 -28.90 4.91 -1.48
N PRO A 8 -27.67 5.17 -1.95
CA PRO A 8 -26.71 5.98 -1.21
C PRO A 8 -27.08 7.46 -1.24
N VAL A 9 -27.04 8.09 -0.07
CA VAL A 9 -27.16 9.55 0.13
C VAL A 9 -25.86 10.21 -0.35
N ALA A 10 -25.98 11.15 -1.29
CA ALA A 10 -24.84 11.90 -1.83
C ALA A 10 -24.61 13.19 -1.03
N ILE A 11 -23.45 13.30 -0.40
CA ILE A 11 -22.85 14.59 -0.04
C ILE A 11 -21.94 14.96 -1.22
N VAL A 12 -22.41 15.85 -2.09
CA VAL A 12 -21.66 16.29 -3.28
C VAL A 12 -20.69 17.41 -2.89
N SER A 13 -19.41 17.06 -2.76
CA SER A 13 -18.33 18.04 -2.87
C SER A 13 -18.20 18.43 -4.36
N THR A 14 -18.40 19.70 -4.68
CA THR A 14 -18.41 20.23 -6.06
C THR A 14 -17.02 20.47 -6.64
N LYS A 15 -16.03 19.61 -6.34
CA LYS A 15 -14.74 19.68 -7.02
C LYS A 15 -14.95 19.38 -8.51
N LYS A 16 -14.66 20.38 -9.35
CA LYS A 16 -14.78 20.32 -10.82
C LYS A 16 -13.96 19.13 -11.34
N VAL A 17 -14.64 18.05 -11.70
CA VAL A 17 -14.01 16.84 -12.26
C VAL A 17 -13.31 17.24 -13.57
N PRO A 18 -12.03 16.89 -13.77
CA PRO A 18 -11.34 17.18 -15.02
C PRO A 18 -12.14 16.60 -16.20
N PRO A 19 -12.31 17.33 -17.32
CA PRO A 19 -13.11 16.86 -18.46
C PRO A 19 -12.71 15.46 -18.96
N GLY A 20 -11.41 15.13 -18.92
CA GLY A 20 -10.89 13.80 -19.30
C GLY A 20 -11.40 12.66 -18.41
N ALA A 21 -11.52 12.90 -17.10
CA ALA A 21 -11.97 11.88 -16.15
C ALA A 21 -13.44 11.51 -16.36
N ALA A 22 -14.29 12.49 -16.69
CA ALA A 22 -15.69 12.24 -17.04
C ALA A 22 -15.80 11.40 -18.33
N GLY A 23 -14.99 11.71 -19.35
CA GLY A 23 -14.96 10.92 -20.59
C GLY A 23 -14.54 9.46 -20.38
N ILE A 24 -13.55 9.22 -19.52
CA ILE A 24 -13.14 7.86 -19.14
C ILE A 24 -14.23 7.11 -18.38
N ALA A 25 -14.93 7.77 -17.46
CA ALA A 25 -16.04 7.14 -16.75
C ALA A 25 -17.14 6.68 -17.71
N VAL A 26 -17.48 7.49 -18.73
CA VAL A 26 -18.41 7.12 -19.79
C VAL A 26 -17.91 5.90 -20.58
N ALA A 27 -16.63 5.90 -20.99
CA ALA A 27 -16.04 4.79 -21.73
C ALA A 27 -16.06 3.47 -20.93
N ARG A 28 -15.67 3.51 -19.65
CA ARG A 28 -15.72 2.34 -18.75
C ARG A 28 -17.14 1.84 -18.54
N SER A 29 -18.08 2.76 -18.35
CA SER A 29 -19.50 2.42 -18.15
C SER A 29 -20.08 1.72 -19.38
N ALA A 30 -19.77 2.19 -20.59
CA ALA A 30 -20.16 1.54 -21.83
C ALA A 30 -19.52 0.14 -21.98
N TYR A 31 -18.22 0.02 -21.69
CA TYR A 31 -17.51 -1.26 -21.74
C TYR A 31 -18.12 -2.28 -20.78
N ALA A 32 -18.44 -1.88 -19.55
CA ALA A 32 -19.05 -2.73 -18.53
C ALA A 32 -20.45 -3.25 -18.92
N ARG A 33 -21.19 -2.50 -19.77
CA ARG A 33 -22.48 -2.94 -20.32
C ARG A 33 -22.36 -3.82 -21.58
N GLY A 34 -21.15 -4.10 -22.04
CA GLY A 34 -20.90 -4.83 -23.29
C GLY A 34 -21.06 -4.00 -24.56
N ASP A 35 -21.26 -2.68 -24.45
CA ASP A 35 -21.35 -1.78 -25.61
C ASP A 35 -19.94 -1.32 -26.03
N TYR A 36 -19.21 -2.22 -26.68
CA TYR A 36 -17.81 -2.00 -27.04
C TYR A 36 -17.61 -0.89 -28.08
N LYS A 37 -18.58 -0.68 -28.98
CA LYS A 37 -18.55 0.41 -29.96
C LYS A 37 -18.72 1.77 -29.29
N ALA A 38 -19.65 1.90 -28.33
CA ALA A 38 -19.80 3.13 -27.57
C ALA A 38 -18.59 3.39 -26.67
N ALA A 39 -18.04 2.34 -26.04
CA ALA A 39 -16.82 2.44 -25.23
C ALA A 39 -15.64 2.97 -26.03
N GLU A 40 -15.38 2.38 -27.20
CA GLU A 40 -14.35 2.84 -28.13
C GLU A 40 -14.58 4.28 -28.59
N SER A 41 -15.81 4.62 -28.96
CA SER A 41 -16.16 5.97 -29.41
C SER A 41 -15.94 7.02 -28.31
N ALA A 42 -16.30 6.71 -27.06
CA ALA A 42 -16.06 7.57 -25.91
C ALA A 42 -14.57 7.74 -25.62
N ALA A 43 -13.81 6.64 -25.64
CA ALA A 43 -12.36 6.68 -25.45
C ALA A 43 -11.64 7.46 -26.55
N LYS A 44 -12.04 7.31 -27.83
CA LYS A 44 -11.51 8.10 -28.95
C LYS A 44 -11.71 9.61 -28.73
N ARG A 45 -12.86 10.03 -28.18
CA ARG A 45 -13.10 11.44 -27.84
C ARG A 45 -12.15 11.96 -26.76
N VAL A 46 -11.82 11.13 -25.75
CA VAL A 46 -10.82 11.49 -24.72
C VAL A 46 -9.45 11.69 -25.35
N VAL A 47 -9.00 10.76 -26.20
CA VAL A 47 -7.70 10.87 -26.89
C VAL A 47 -7.67 12.09 -27.83
N ALA A 48 -8.74 12.34 -28.59
CA ALA A 48 -8.83 13.48 -29.49
C ALA A 48 -8.81 14.82 -28.72
N GLY A 49 -9.58 14.93 -27.64
CA GLY A 49 -9.62 16.15 -26.81
C GLY A 49 -8.27 16.47 -26.14
N ALA A 50 -7.47 15.46 -25.82
CA ALA A 50 -6.11 15.66 -25.30
C ALA A 50 -5.13 16.20 -26.35
N ARG A 51 -5.39 16.01 -27.65
CA ARG A 51 -4.55 16.57 -28.74
C ARG A 51 -4.84 18.04 -29.01
N THR A 52 -6.06 18.50 -28.77
CA THR A 52 -6.47 19.89 -29.02
C THR A 52 -6.08 20.86 -27.90
N GLY A 53 -5.79 20.35 -26.69
CA GLY A 53 -5.46 21.18 -25.53
C GLY A 53 -3.97 21.50 -25.40
N GLY A 54 -3.41 22.39 -26.23
CA GLY A 54 -2.12 23.09 -26.02
C GLY A 54 -0.85 22.25 -25.81
N ARG A 55 0.32 22.92 -25.73
CA ARG A 55 1.64 22.28 -25.49
C ARG A 55 1.86 21.81 -24.05
N GLU A 56 1.13 22.36 -23.08
CA GLU A 56 1.19 21.92 -21.69
C GLU A 56 0.03 20.96 -21.40
N ARG A 57 0.27 19.66 -21.55
CA ARG A 57 -0.67 18.64 -21.07
C ARG A 57 -0.50 18.48 -19.56
N PRO A 58 -1.53 18.73 -18.75
CA PRO A 58 -1.51 18.36 -17.34
C PRO A 58 -1.33 16.83 -17.22
N VAL A 59 -0.60 16.36 -16.20
CA VAL A 59 -0.38 14.91 -15.92
C VAL A 59 -1.70 14.13 -15.91
N LEU A 60 -2.77 14.71 -15.36
CA LEU A 60 -4.12 14.11 -15.33
C LEU A 60 -4.70 13.86 -16.73
N GLY A 61 -4.33 14.68 -17.71
CA GLY A 61 -4.66 14.49 -19.11
C GLY A 61 -4.00 13.23 -19.67
N SER A 62 -2.71 13.05 -19.42
CA SER A 62 -1.96 11.88 -19.89
C SER A 62 -2.47 10.57 -19.29
N VAL A 63 -2.80 10.53 -17.99
CA VAL A 63 -3.41 9.35 -17.34
C VAL A 63 -4.73 8.97 -18.01
N SER A 64 -5.54 9.97 -18.37
CA SER A 64 -6.80 9.76 -19.07
C SER A 64 -6.56 9.22 -20.49
N VAL A 65 -5.53 9.70 -21.21
CA VAL A 65 -5.18 9.18 -22.54
C VAL A 65 -4.75 7.72 -22.48
N ALA A 66 -3.85 7.36 -21.56
CA ALA A 66 -3.40 5.98 -21.37
C ALA A 66 -4.59 5.05 -21.05
N SER A 67 -5.46 5.48 -20.12
CA SER A 67 -6.70 4.75 -19.79
C SER A 67 -7.64 4.60 -20.99
N ALA A 68 -7.80 5.63 -21.82
CA ALA A 68 -8.65 5.58 -23.01
C ALA A 68 -8.12 4.57 -24.02
N ARG A 69 -6.82 4.62 -24.33
CA ARG A 69 -6.16 3.66 -25.24
C ARG A 69 -6.33 2.22 -24.77
N HIS A 70 -6.16 2.01 -23.48
CA HIS A 70 -6.34 0.71 -22.85
C HIS A 70 -7.79 0.18 -22.99
N ILE A 71 -8.81 1.03 -22.80
CA ILE A 71 -10.22 0.68 -23.06
C ILE A 71 -10.45 0.37 -24.54
N MET A 72 -9.86 1.16 -25.46
CA MET A 72 -9.96 0.91 -26.90
C MET A 72 -9.32 -0.42 -27.32
N ALA A 73 -8.25 -0.84 -26.66
CA ALA A 73 -7.59 -2.13 -26.88
C ALA A 73 -8.50 -3.30 -26.45
N PHE A 74 -9.05 -3.23 -25.24
CA PHE A 74 -10.00 -4.23 -24.76
C PHE A 74 -11.29 -4.28 -25.60
N ALA A 75 -11.82 -3.13 -26.02
CA ALA A 75 -12.99 -3.08 -26.89
C ALA A 75 -12.74 -3.76 -28.24
N ALA A 76 -11.55 -3.60 -28.82
CA ALA A 76 -11.16 -4.31 -30.05
C ALA A 76 -11.02 -5.82 -29.82
N ALA A 77 -10.37 -6.23 -28.71
CA ALA A 77 -10.21 -7.65 -28.37
C ALA A 77 -11.57 -8.35 -28.18
N ARG A 78 -12.53 -7.69 -27.51
CA ARG A 78 -13.90 -8.21 -27.32
C ARG A 78 -14.70 -8.32 -28.60
N GLN A 79 -14.34 -7.56 -29.64
CA GLN A 79 -14.92 -7.65 -30.98
C GLN A 79 -14.20 -8.67 -31.86
N GLY A 80 -13.20 -9.40 -31.34
CA GLY A 80 -12.41 -10.39 -32.07
C GLY A 80 -11.28 -9.81 -32.92
N ASP A 81 -11.07 -8.49 -32.93
CA ASP A 81 -9.97 -7.84 -33.66
C ASP A 81 -8.70 -7.82 -32.81
N LEU A 82 -8.06 -8.99 -32.68
CA LEU A 82 -6.86 -9.17 -31.88
C LEU A 82 -5.65 -8.42 -32.44
N LYS A 83 -5.59 -8.19 -33.75
CA LYS A 83 -4.49 -7.45 -34.39
C LYS A 83 -4.53 -5.98 -33.98
N THR A 84 -5.71 -5.36 -34.07
CA THR A 84 -5.90 -3.97 -33.61
C THR A 84 -5.74 -3.87 -32.10
N ALA A 85 -6.25 -4.84 -31.33
CA ALA A 85 -6.09 -4.86 -29.88
C ALA A 85 -4.61 -4.87 -29.47
N ARG A 86 -3.79 -5.74 -30.08
CA ARG A 86 -2.34 -5.83 -29.83
C ARG A 86 -1.66 -4.48 -30.02
N ILE A 87 -1.87 -3.82 -31.17
CA ILE A 87 -1.29 -2.50 -31.46
C ILE A 87 -1.71 -1.48 -30.39
N ARG A 88 -2.99 -1.44 -30.05
CA ARG A 88 -3.50 -0.49 -29.05
C ARG A 88 -3.00 -0.76 -27.63
N PHE A 89 -2.74 -2.02 -27.27
CA PHE A 89 -2.09 -2.33 -25.99
C PHE A 89 -0.63 -1.84 -25.98
N ALA A 90 0.11 -1.95 -27.07
CA ALA A 90 1.45 -1.34 -27.16
C ALA A 90 1.39 0.18 -27.01
N GLU A 91 0.48 0.84 -27.72
CA GLU A 91 0.24 2.29 -27.61
C GLU A 91 -0.20 2.72 -26.20
N ALA A 92 -0.97 1.89 -25.49
CA ALA A 92 -1.40 2.16 -24.12
C ALA A 92 -0.24 2.00 -23.13
N ARG A 93 0.62 1.00 -23.33
CA ARG A 93 1.84 0.78 -22.54
C ARG A 93 2.78 1.98 -22.66
N GLU A 94 3.10 2.41 -23.89
CA GLU A 94 4.00 3.55 -24.14
C GLU A 94 3.49 4.82 -23.45
N GLU A 95 2.19 5.12 -23.58
CA GLU A 95 1.60 6.28 -22.93
C GLU A 95 1.60 6.16 -21.40
N ALA A 96 1.44 4.95 -20.86
CA ALA A 96 1.46 4.69 -19.43
C ALA A 96 2.88 4.77 -18.83
N GLU A 97 3.91 4.32 -19.55
CA GLU A 97 5.31 4.40 -19.15
C GLU A 97 5.84 5.84 -19.19
N ALA A 98 5.27 6.69 -20.05
CA ALA A 98 5.57 8.12 -20.09
C ALA A 98 4.97 8.92 -18.91
N LEU A 99 4.12 8.29 -18.08
CA LEU A 99 3.56 8.94 -16.90
C LEU A 99 4.61 9.04 -15.79
N PRO A 100 4.60 10.12 -14.98
CA PRO A 100 5.48 10.20 -13.83
C PRO A 100 5.18 9.06 -12.84
N PRO A 101 6.17 8.53 -12.10
CA PRO A 101 6.00 7.38 -11.20
C PRO A 101 4.85 7.53 -10.20
N GLN A 102 4.60 8.76 -9.74
CA GLN A 102 3.51 9.14 -8.83
C GLN A 102 2.10 9.09 -9.43
N ALA A 103 1.95 8.80 -10.73
CA ALA A 103 0.67 8.45 -11.35
C ALA A 103 0.33 6.94 -11.23
N SER A 104 1.23 6.15 -10.63
CA SER A 104 1.00 4.75 -10.29
C SER A 104 -0.16 4.60 -9.29
N PRO A 105 -0.85 3.44 -9.27
CA PRO A 105 -1.93 3.18 -8.33
C PRO A 105 -1.49 3.45 -6.89
N SER A 106 -2.43 3.99 -6.11
CA SER A 106 -2.24 4.29 -4.70
C SER A 106 -1.72 3.07 -3.94
N PRO A 107 -0.95 3.28 -2.84
CA PRO A 107 -0.56 2.19 -1.96
C PRO A 107 -1.79 1.36 -1.58
N VAL A 108 -1.61 0.05 -1.68
CA VAL A 108 -2.66 -0.95 -1.50
C VAL A 108 -3.01 -1.02 -0.02
N ALA A 109 -4.30 -1.01 0.31
CA ALA A 109 -4.70 -1.16 1.70
C ALA A 109 -4.25 -2.53 2.24
N PRO A 110 -3.94 -2.67 3.54
CA PRO A 110 -3.59 -3.96 4.13
C PRO A 110 -4.65 -5.02 3.82
N GLY A 111 -4.23 -6.13 3.20
CA GLY A 111 -5.11 -7.25 2.83
C GLY A 111 -5.73 -7.16 1.43
N GLU A 112 -5.59 -6.04 0.72
CA GLU A 112 -5.95 -5.96 -0.69
C GLU A 112 -4.81 -6.50 -1.56
N SER A 113 -5.16 -7.14 -2.68
CA SER A 113 -4.16 -7.53 -3.68
C SER A 113 -3.77 -6.30 -4.51
N PRO A 114 -2.47 -6.06 -4.74
CA PRO A 114 -2.05 -4.98 -5.63
C PRO A 114 -2.73 -5.12 -6.98
N GLN A 115 -3.24 -4.00 -7.48
CA GLN A 115 -3.73 -3.93 -8.85
C GLN A 115 -2.55 -3.68 -9.78
N PRO A 116 -2.50 -4.34 -10.94
CA PRO A 116 -1.45 -4.06 -11.92
C PRO A 116 -1.55 -2.60 -12.39
N THR A 117 -0.41 -2.00 -12.70
CA THR A 117 -0.39 -0.69 -13.36
C THR A 117 -0.95 -0.78 -14.78
N LEU A 118 -1.30 0.38 -15.38
CA LEU A 118 -1.76 0.40 -16.78
C LEU A 118 -0.68 -0.12 -17.75
N ALA A 119 0.60 0.17 -17.48
CA ALA A 119 1.71 -0.33 -18.26
C ALA A 119 1.82 -1.86 -18.15
N GLU A 120 1.77 -2.39 -16.92
CA GLU A 120 1.79 -3.83 -16.65
C GLU A 120 0.66 -4.58 -17.33
N ASP A 121 -0.59 -4.16 -17.12
CA ASP A 121 -1.73 -4.84 -17.72
C ASP A 121 -1.67 -4.72 -19.25
N SER A 122 -1.32 -3.55 -19.81
CA SER A 122 -1.19 -3.40 -21.26
C SER A 122 -0.09 -4.31 -21.85
N ALA A 123 1.08 -4.41 -21.21
CA ALA A 123 2.14 -5.32 -21.64
C ALA A 123 1.72 -6.79 -21.59
N TYR A 124 1.04 -7.19 -20.51
CA TYR A 124 0.53 -8.56 -20.35
C TYR A 124 -0.56 -8.89 -21.38
N GLN A 125 -1.50 -7.98 -21.64
CA GLN A 125 -2.56 -8.18 -22.64
C GLN A 125 -2.02 -8.13 -24.07
N HIS A 126 -0.97 -7.35 -24.35
CA HIS A 126 -0.26 -7.40 -25.63
C HIS A 126 0.24 -8.81 -25.93
N ALA A 127 0.95 -9.42 -24.98
CA ALA A 127 1.43 -10.80 -25.10
C ALA A 127 0.28 -11.82 -25.22
N ALA A 128 -0.82 -11.59 -24.50
CA ALA A 128 -2.03 -12.41 -24.64
C ALA A 128 -2.67 -12.30 -26.05
N CYS A 129 -2.66 -11.12 -26.68
CA CYS A 129 -3.13 -10.94 -28.05
C CYS A 129 -2.21 -11.63 -29.06
N THR A 130 -0.89 -11.54 -28.89
CA THR A 130 0.10 -12.26 -29.71
C THR A 130 -0.17 -13.76 -29.70
N MET A 131 -0.45 -14.32 -28.52
CA MET A 131 -0.85 -15.72 -28.38
C MET A 131 -2.15 -16.03 -29.11
N GLY A 132 -3.18 -15.17 -28.97
CA GLY A 132 -4.47 -15.34 -29.63
C GLY A 132 -4.41 -15.25 -31.16
N LEU A 133 -3.40 -14.59 -31.71
CA LEU A 133 -3.09 -14.54 -33.14
C LEU A 133 -2.38 -15.81 -33.65
N GLY A 134 -2.08 -16.77 -32.77
CA GLY A 134 -1.43 -18.03 -33.12
C GLY A 134 0.10 -18.00 -33.10
N ASP A 135 0.72 -16.85 -32.83
CA ASP A 135 2.18 -16.72 -32.70
C ASP A 135 2.63 -17.14 -31.29
N LYS A 136 2.75 -18.46 -31.09
CA LYS A 136 3.16 -19.05 -29.81
C LYS A 136 4.56 -18.59 -29.38
N ALA A 137 5.52 -18.61 -30.31
CA ALA A 137 6.90 -18.25 -30.03
C ALA A 137 7.05 -16.75 -29.71
N GLY A 138 6.32 -15.89 -30.42
CA GLY A 138 6.25 -14.45 -30.11
C GLY A 138 5.63 -14.20 -28.75
N ALA A 139 4.51 -14.86 -28.43
CA ALA A 139 3.84 -14.70 -27.15
C ALA A 139 4.71 -15.13 -25.97
N GLU A 140 5.44 -16.24 -26.10
CA GLU A 140 6.39 -16.68 -25.08
C GLU A 140 7.48 -15.63 -24.83
N ARG A 141 8.14 -15.13 -25.89
CA ARG A 141 9.16 -14.08 -25.75
C ARG A 141 8.61 -12.84 -25.04
N GLU A 142 7.41 -12.41 -25.43
CA GLU A 142 6.75 -11.24 -24.83
C GLU A 142 6.35 -11.47 -23.36
N LEU A 143 5.88 -12.67 -22.99
CA LEU A 143 5.55 -13.02 -21.61
C LEU A 143 6.80 -13.14 -20.73
N VAL A 144 7.89 -13.72 -21.24
CA VAL A 144 9.17 -13.76 -20.52
C VAL A 144 9.71 -12.34 -20.32
N GLN A 145 9.65 -11.50 -21.36
CA GLN A 145 10.05 -10.10 -21.24
C GLN A 145 9.18 -9.34 -20.22
N PHE A 146 7.87 -9.60 -20.19
CA PHE A 146 6.97 -9.03 -19.18
C PHE A 146 7.42 -9.35 -17.75
N VAL A 147 7.83 -10.60 -17.47
CA VAL A 147 8.32 -10.98 -16.12
C VAL A 147 9.64 -10.27 -15.77
N ARG A 148 10.50 -10.02 -16.76
CA ARG A 148 11.74 -9.23 -16.57
C ARG A 148 11.46 -7.75 -16.30
N ASP A 149 10.58 -7.16 -17.10
CA ASP A 149 10.25 -5.73 -17.02
C ASP A 149 9.46 -5.40 -15.75
N PHE A 150 8.57 -6.30 -15.32
CA PHE A 150 7.65 -6.08 -14.20
C PHE A 150 7.71 -7.20 -13.17
N PRO A 151 8.88 -7.40 -12.51
CA PRO A 151 9.09 -8.53 -11.61
C PRO A 151 8.18 -8.49 -10.38
N GLU A 152 7.70 -7.32 -9.97
CA GLU A 152 6.77 -7.16 -8.84
C GLU A 152 5.29 -7.18 -9.22
N SER A 153 4.96 -7.33 -10.51
CA SER A 153 3.56 -7.27 -10.94
C SER A 153 2.74 -8.44 -10.38
N PRO A 154 1.49 -8.20 -9.92
CA PRO A 154 0.57 -9.28 -9.54
C PRO A 154 0.26 -10.25 -10.71
N LEU A 155 0.55 -9.84 -11.95
CA LEU A 155 0.30 -10.64 -13.15
C LEU A 155 1.42 -11.64 -13.47
N VAL A 156 2.57 -11.62 -12.78
CA VAL A 156 3.69 -12.55 -13.04
C VAL A 156 3.24 -14.01 -12.99
N HIS A 157 2.46 -14.42 -11.98
CA HIS A 157 1.91 -15.78 -11.89
C HIS A 157 0.93 -16.10 -13.04
N GLY A 158 0.21 -15.08 -13.54
CA GLY A 158 -0.63 -15.20 -14.73
C GLY A 158 0.19 -15.46 -15.99
N ALA A 159 1.31 -14.74 -16.15
CA ALA A 159 2.23 -14.91 -17.26
C ALA A 159 2.86 -16.31 -17.28
N MET A 160 3.36 -16.79 -16.12
CA MET A 160 3.94 -18.12 -16.02
C MET A 160 2.94 -19.24 -16.34
N ARG A 161 1.68 -19.11 -15.90
CA ARG A 161 0.62 -20.07 -16.28
C ARG A 161 0.32 -20.07 -17.78
N ARG A 162 0.44 -18.94 -18.46
CA ARG A 162 0.27 -18.87 -19.93
C ARG A 162 1.45 -19.51 -20.65
N ILE A 163 2.68 -19.24 -20.20
CA ILE A 163 3.89 -19.90 -20.73
C ILE A 163 3.76 -21.42 -20.57
N ALA A 164 3.40 -21.90 -19.38
CA ALA A 164 3.19 -23.33 -19.14
C ALA A 164 2.16 -23.94 -20.12
N ARG A 165 1.05 -23.24 -20.38
CA ARG A 165 0.03 -23.70 -21.33
C ARG A 165 0.56 -23.81 -22.77
N LEU A 166 1.48 -22.94 -23.18
CA LEU A 166 2.11 -23.01 -24.51
C LEU A 166 2.94 -24.29 -24.69
N HIS A 167 3.44 -24.84 -23.59
CA HIS A 167 4.37 -25.98 -23.50
C HIS A 167 3.73 -27.21 -22.85
N GLY A 168 2.41 -27.38 -22.95
CA GLY A 168 1.73 -28.60 -22.48
C GLY A 168 1.68 -28.77 -20.96
N GLY A 169 1.98 -27.72 -20.19
CA GLY A 169 2.01 -27.72 -18.73
C GLY A 169 3.39 -27.45 -18.15
N ASP A 170 4.45 -27.63 -18.94
CA ASP A 170 5.83 -27.44 -18.50
C ASP A 170 6.29 -25.99 -18.66
N ILE A 171 7.14 -25.51 -17.76
CA ILE A 171 7.75 -24.19 -17.87
C ILE A 171 9.15 -24.36 -18.48
N PRO A 172 9.46 -23.72 -19.62
CA PRO A 172 10.82 -23.69 -20.18
C PRO A 172 11.86 -23.22 -19.16
N LYS A 173 13.07 -23.80 -19.20
CA LYS A 173 14.12 -23.54 -18.20
C LYS A 173 14.55 -22.06 -18.15
N ASP A 174 14.57 -21.38 -19.29
CA ASP A 174 14.88 -19.96 -19.40
C ASP A 174 13.78 -19.10 -18.76
N ALA A 175 12.51 -19.43 -18.99
CA ALA A 175 11.38 -18.78 -18.32
C ALA A 175 11.38 -19.04 -16.80
N GLU A 176 11.73 -20.26 -16.37
CA GLU A 176 11.86 -20.61 -14.95
C GLU A 176 12.96 -19.78 -14.26
N ALA A 177 14.12 -19.59 -14.92
CA ALA A 177 15.21 -18.77 -14.40
C ALA A 177 14.76 -17.32 -14.18
N VAL A 178 14.11 -16.72 -15.18
CA VAL A 178 13.55 -15.36 -15.09
C VAL A 178 12.51 -15.25 -13.97
N TRP A 179 11.67 -16.27 -13.80
CA TRP A 179 10.69 -16.27 -12.71
C TRP A 179 11.34 -16.32 -11.32
N LYS A 180 12.41 -17.11 -11.15
CA LYS A 180 13.18 -17.15 -9.89
C LYS A 180 13.82 -15.80 -9.56
N GLU A 181 14.36 -15.12 -10.57
CA GLU A 181 14.88 -13.76 -10.42
C GLU A 181 13.78 -12.79 -9.98
N ALA A 182 12.62 -12.82 -10.63
CA ALA A 182 11.48 -11.99 -10.24
C ALA A 182 10.99 -12.27 -8.81
N GLN A 183 10.94 -13.53 -8.38
CA GLN A 183 10.62 -13.90 -7.00
C GLN A 183 11.65 -13.37 -5.99
N ALA A 184 12.94 -13.34 -6.35
CA ALA A 184 13.97 -12.76 -5.49
C ALA A 184 13.80 -11.25 -5.34
N VAL A 185 13.47 -10.54 -6.42
CA VAL A 185 13.14 -9.11 -6.39
C VAL A 185 11.92 -8.85 -5.51
N GLN A 186 10.83 -9.58 -5.71
CA GLN A 186 9.61 -9.46 -4.89
C GLN A 186 9.89 -9.67 -3.41
N ARG A 187 10.64 -10.72 -3.07
CA ARG A 187 11.00 -11.01 -1.68
C ARG A 187 11.82 -9.87 -1.07
N LYS A 188 12.82 -9.35 -1.79
CA LYS A 188 13.63 -8.22 -1.31
C LYS A 188 12.81 -6.95 -1.12
N SER A 189 11.94 -6.61 -2.07
CA SER A 189 11.05 -5.46 -1.95
C SER A 189 10.05 -5.63 -0.80
N GLN A 190 9.55 -6.85 -0.57
CA GLN A 190 8.69 -7.14 0.57
C GLN A 190 9.44 -7.01 1.90
N GLU A 191 10.65 -7.56 2.01
CA GLU A 191 11.51 -7.41 3.20
C GLU A 191 11.77 -5.93 3.51
N GLU A 192 11.98 -5.10 2.50
CA GLU A 192 12.14 -3.65 2.66
C GLU A 192 10.83 -2.98 3.12
N ARG A 193 9.67 -3.34 2.54
CA ARG A 193 8.36 -2.84 3.00
C ARG A 193 8.07 -3.25 4.45
N ASP A 194 8.36 -4.49 4.80
CA ASP A 194 8.19 -5.02 6.16
C ASP A 194 9.12 -4.29 7.13
N ARG A 195 10.38 -4.05 6.73
CA ARG A 195 11.34 -3.25 7.48
C ARG A 195 10.83 -1.82 7.69
N GLN A 196 10.32 -1.16 6.66
CA GLN A 196 9.76 0.20 6.76
C GLN A 196 8.52 0.23 7.67
N ALA A 197 7.61 -0.73 7.54
CA ALA A 197 6.43 -0.85 8.40
C ALA A 197 6.80 -1.10 9.87
N ALA A 198 7.93 -1.78 10.12
CA ALA A 198 8.46 -2.03 11.45
C ALA A 198 9.03 -0.78 12.16
N MET A 199 9.22 0.35 11.45
CA MET A 199 9.89 1.54 11.97
C MET A 199 9.05 2.40 12.92
N CYS A 200 7.74 2.16 13.04
CA CYS A 200 6.85 2.99 13.87
C CYS A 200 7.28 3.07 15.35
N GLY A 201 7.88 2.01 15.90
CA GLY A 201 8.43 1.99 17.26
C GLY A 201 9.63 2.93 17.43
N PRO A 202 10.72 2.72 16.68
CA PRO A 202 11.87 3.62 16.65
C PRO A 202 11.49 5.07 16.37
N GLU A 203 10.58 5.32 15.42
CA GLU A 203 10.13 6.68 15.11
C GLU A 203 9.41 7.35 16.29
N ALA A 204 8.56 6.62 17.02
CA ALA A 204 7.91 7.14 18.21
C ALA A 204 8.93 7.46 19.33
N VAL A 205 9.95 6.61 19.51
CA VAL A 205 11.03 6.87 20.48
C VAL A 205 11.90 8.04 20.05
N ALA A 206 12.27 8.12 18.77
CA ALA A 206 13.04 9.23 18.20
C ALA A 206 12.32 10.57 18.39
N GLU A 207 11.01 10.59 18.18
CA GLU A 207 10.20 11.79 18.38
C GLU A 207 10.14 12.22 19.86
N LEU A 208 10.08 11.27 20.81
CA LEU A 208 10.18 11.57 22.25
C LEU A 208 11.53 12.17 22.62
N LEU A 209 12.63 11.61 22.10
CA LEU A 209 13.98 12.10 22.32
C LEU A 209 14.18 13.48 21.72
N ARG A 210 13.69 13.69 20.49
CA ARG A 210 13.75 14.97 19.77
C ARG A 210 13.07 16.09 20.56
N ARG A 211 11.94 15.81 21.21
CA ARG A 211 11.24 16.78 22.08
C ARG A 211 12.03 17.17 23.33
N ARG A 212 12.97 16.34 23.77
CA ARG A 212 13.93 16.66 24.83
C ARG A 212 15.20 17.35 24.29
N GLY A 213 15.27 17.62 23.00
CA GLY A 213 16.45 18.20 22.35
C GLY A 213 17.54 17.19 21.98
N GLU A 214 17.25 15.88 22.04
CA GLU A 214 18.18 14.82 21.65
C GLU A 214 17.84 14.29 20.26
N VAL A 215 18.76 14.39 19.32
CA VAL A 215 18.57 13.93 17.93
C VAL A 215 19.47 12.74 17.68
N ILE A 216 18.85 11.56 17.51
CA ILE A 216 19.54 10.31 17.20
C ILE A 216 19.13 9.88 15.79
N PRO A 217 20.07 9.45 14.92
CA PRO A 217 19.72 8.85 13.64
C PRO A 217 18.76 7.66 13.84
N LEU A 218 17.72 7.61 13.02
CA LEU A 218 16.65 6.63 13.18
C LEU A 218 17.16 5.19 13.05
N GLU A 219 18.13 4.96 12.16
CA GLU A 219 18.76 3.67 11.92
C GLU A 219 19.56 3.18 13.13
N THR A 220 20.25 4.09 13.83
CA THR A 220 20.96 3.81 15.07
C THR A 220 19.98 3.35 16.14
N LEU A 221 18.91 4.12 16.35
CA LEU A 221 17.89 3.81 17.34
C LEU A 221 17.15 2.50 17.02
N ALA A 222 16.86 2.25 15.74
CA ALA A 222 16.27 0.99 15.29
C ALA A 222 17.19 -0.20 15.60
N GLY A 223 18.50 -0.05 15.42
CA GLY A 223 19.53 -1.03 15.78
C GLY A 223 19.59 -1.30 17.29
N GLU A 224 19.55 -0.26 18.12
CA GLU A 224 19.54 -0.39 19.59
C GLU A 224 18.28 -1.07 20.12
N ILE A 225 17.12 -0.75 19.54
CA ILE A 225 15.84 -1.40 19.86
C ILE A 225 15.86 -2.86 19.37
N GLY A 226 16.65 -3.18 18.34
CA GLY A 226 16.65 -4.49 17.69
C GLY A 226 15.41 -4.66 16.81
N THR A 227 15.04 -3.60 16.09
CA THR A 227 13.91 -3.60 15.15
C THR A 227 14.25 -4.48 13.97
N ALA A 228 13.39 -5.45 13.68
CA ALA A 228 13.50 -6.34 12.52
C ALA A 228 12.20 -6.35 11.72
N GLY A 229 12.06 -7.21 10.72
CA GLY A 229 10.86 -7.27 9.87
C GLY A 229 9.54 -7.58 10.62
N ASN A 230 9.60 -8.03 11.87
CA ASN A 230 8.43 -8.25 12.73
C ASN A 230 8.08 -7.06 13.64
N GLY A 231 8.73 -5.91 13.48
CA GLY A 231 8.45 -4.71 14.29
C GLY A 231 9.34 -4.55 15.53
N SER A 232 8.87 -3.69 16.42
CA SER A 232 9.47 -3.41 17.72
C SER A 232 8.60 -3.91 18.87
N SER A 233 9.22 -4.23 20.00
CA SER A 233 8.50 -4.60 21.23
C SER A 233 8.61 -3.50 22.29
N PHE A 234 7.58 -3.36 23.13
CA PHE A 234 7.63 -2.45 24.27
C PHE A 234 8.79 -2.75 25.23
N ALA A 235 9.13 -4.02 25.44
CA ALA A 235 10.24 -4.40 26.31
C ALA A 235 11.59 -3.88 25.78
N ALA A 236 11.81 -3.96 24.46
CA ALA A 236 13.02 -3.45 23.84
C ALA A 236 13.07 -1.92 23.85
N MET A 237 11.96 -1.25 23.47
CA MET A 237 11.86 0.21 23.53
C MET A 237 12.07 0.73 24.96
N GLN A 238 11.47 0.08 25.96
CA GLN A 238 11.65 0.42 27.36
C GLN A 238 13.12 0.38 27.79
N ARG A 239 13.86 -0.68 27.41
CA ARG A 239 15.29 -0.81 27.72
C ARG A 239 16.09 0.33 27.11
N VAL A 240 15.86 0.63 25.83
CA VAL A 240 16.56 1.71 25.12
C VAL A 240 16.23 3.07 25.73
N MET A 241 14.94 3.37 25.93
CA MET A 241 14.50 4.63 26.53
C MET A 241 15.11 4.89 27.91
N ARG A 242 15.28 3.85 28.74
CA ARG A 242 15.99 3.98 30.03
C ARG A 242 17.45 4.39 29.85
N GLY A 243 18.13 3.81 28.85
CA GLY A 243 19.49 4.21 28.47
C GLY A 243 19.58 5.68 28.04
N HIS A 244 18.52 6.20 27.41
CA HIS A 244 18.41 7.61 27.02
C HIS A 244 17.74 8.50 28.09
N GLY A 245 17.80 8.14 29.37
CA GLY A 245 17.37 9.03 30.46
C GLY A 245 15.85 9.10 30.67
N PHE A 246 15.11 8.06 30.30
CA PHE A 246 13.75 7.81 30.81
C PHE A 246 13.77 6.65 31.82
N PRO A 247 14.31 6.84 33.04
CA PRO A 247 14.54 5.75 34.01
C PRO A 247 13.25 5.03 34.40
N GLU A 248 12.13 5.75 34.37
CA GLU A 248 10.81 5.25 34.74
C GLU A 248 10.04 4.65 33.56
N ALA A 249 10.66 4.56 32.38
CA ALA A 249 10.01 4.00 31.22
C ALA A 249 9.50 2.58 31.53
N ARG A 250 8.22 2.32 31.25
CA ARG A 250 7.60 1.00 31.46
C ARG A 250 6.39 0.73 30.56
N GLY A 251 6.32 -0.51 30.06
CA GLY A 251 5.12 -1.02 29.41
C GLY A 251 4.00 -1.27 30.43
N VAL A 252 2.80 -0.76 30.15
CA VAL A 252 1.62 -0.83 31.02
C VAL A 252 0.37 -1.19 30.21
N ARG A 253 -0.59 -1.84 30.88
CA ARG A 253 -1.95 -2.00 30.38
C ARG A 253 -2.86 -1.03 31.11
N LEU A 254 -3.63 -0.23 30.38
CA LEU A 254 -4.41 0.87 30.91
C LEU A 254 -5.87 0.79 30.44
N THR A 255 -6.79 1.21 31.29
CA THR A 255 -8.14 1.58 30.85
C THR A 255 -8.13 2.97 30.20
N ALA A 256 -9.22 3.38 29.54
CA ALA A 256 -9.33 4.75 29.03
C ALA A 256 -9.17 5.82 30.13
N GLU A 257 -9.68 5.55 31.33
CA GLU A 257 -9.48 6.43 32.48
C GLU A 257 -8.02 6.39 32.97
N GLY A 258 -7.41 5.20 33.03
CA GLY A 258 -5.99 5.06 33.37
C GLY A 258 -5.10 5.85 32.43
N LEU A 259 -5.38 5.83 31.12
CA LEU A 259 -4.66 6.61 30.11
C LEU A 259 -4.79 8.12 30.37
N ARG A 260 -5.98 8.61 30.72
CA ARG A 260 -6.20 10.04 31.05
C ARG A 260 -5.41 10.52 32.26
N ARG A 261 -5.05 9.62 33.18
CA ARG A 261 -4.26 9.93 34.38
C ARG A 261 -2.76 9.91 34.13
N GLN A 262 -2.29 9.44 32.96
CA GLN A 262 -0.86 9.39 32.67
C GLN A 262 -0.29 10.78 32.36
N VAL A 263 1.00 10.96 32.66
CA VAL A 263 1.77 12.11 32.14
C VAL A 263 2.03 11.86 30.65
N LEU A 264 1.57 12.78 29.81
CA LEU A 264 1.75 12.71 28.35
C LEU A 264 3.03 13.45 27.93
N PRO A 265 3.66 13.07 26.80
CA PRO A 265 3.24 12.04 25.86
C PRO A 265 3.55 10.60 26.30
N VAL A 266 2.76 9.64 25.82
CA VAL A 266 3.01 8.19 25.97
C VAL A 266 2.98 7.49 24.61
N VAL A 267 3.74 6.40 24.45
CA VAL A 267 3.65 5.57 23.23
C VAL A 267 2.51 4.57 23.42
N ALA A 268 1.50 4.59 22.56
CA ALA A 268 0.38 3.65 22.58
C ALA A 268 0.50 2.63 21.43
N LEU A 269 0.06 1.39 21.69
CA LEU A 269 -0.06 0.36 20.66
C LEU A 269 -1.50 0.32 20.15
N VAL A 270 -1.70 0.55 18.86
CA VAL A 270 -2.99 0.46 18.17
C VAL A 270 -3.00 -0.72 17.19
N GLN A 271 -4.18 -1.24 16.88
CA GLN A 271 -4.37 -2.30 15.89
C GLN A 271 -4.02 -1.78 14.48
N PRO A 272 -3.46 -2.62 13.59
CA PRO A 272 -3.13 -4.05 13.77
C PRO A 272 -1.77 -4.34 14.43
N GLY A 273 -1.07 -3.33 14.95
CA GLY A 273 0.29 -3.51 15.51
C GLY A 273 1.17 -2.30 15.26
N HIS A 274 0.64 -1.10 15.47
CA HIS A 274 1.27 0.18 15.13
C HIS A 274 1.48 1.03 16.39
N PHE A 275 2.62 1.73 16.46
CA PHE A 275 2.93 2.61 17.58
C PHE A 275 2.62 4.06 17.23
N VAL A 276 1.91 4.74 18.13
CA VAL A 276 1.58 6.17 18.02
C VAL A 276 1.92 6.87 19.32
N LEU A 277 2.19 8.18 19.27
CA LEU A 277 2.38 8.99 20.46
C LEU A 277 1.06 9.68 20.83
N VAL A 278 0.56 9.43 22.03
CA VAL A 278 -0.61 10.14 22.56
C VAL A 278 -0.16 11.47 23.16
N GLU A 279 -0.58 12.57 22.56
CA GLU A 279 -0.15 13.93 22.94
C GLU A 279 -1.14 14.60 23.89
N LYS A 280 -2.44 14.43 23.64
CA LYS A 280 -3.51 15.06 24.41
C LYS A 280 -4.75 14.21 24.41
N ILE A 281 -5.51 14.25 25.50
CA ILE A 281 -6.82 13.62 25.61
C ILE A 281 -7.83 14.68 26.02
N ALA A 282 -8.85 14.90 25.19
CA ALA A 282 -9.89 15.87 25.47
C ALA A 282 -10.89 15.34 26.53
N PRO A 283 -11.64 16.20 27.24
CA PRO A 283 -12.69 15.79 28.17
C PRO A 283 -13.74 14.85 27.53
N GLY A 284 -14.07 15.07 26.26
CA GLY A 284 -14.98 14.22 25.47
C GLY A 284 -14.36 12.88 25.01
N GLY A 285 -13.12 12.58 25.39
CA GLY A 285 -12.44 11.31 25.10
C GLY A 285 -11.77 11.23 23.73
N SER A 286 -11.83 12.27 22.89
CA SER A 286 -11.00 12.31 21.68
C SER A 286 -9.52 12.41 22.05
N VAL A 287 -8.68 11.81 21.21
CA VAL A 287 -7.24 11.67 21.46
C VAL A 287 -6.47 12.33 20.33
N THR A 288 -5.63 13.29 20.67
CA THR A 288 -4.64 13.84 19.74
C THR A 288 -3.43 12.91 19.75
N ILE A 289 -3.11 12.35 18.59
CA ILE A 289 -1.95 11.48 18.40
C ILE A 289 -0.99 12.07 17.40
N TRP A 290 0.30 11.81 17.60
CA TRP A 290 1.31 11.88 16.56
C TRP A 290 1.53 10.47 15.99
N ASP A 291 1.46 10.34 14.68
CA ASP A 291 1.46 9.08 13.95
C ASP A 291 2.51 9.14 12.83
N SER A 292 3.55 8.31 12.92
CA SER A 292 4.66 8.36 11.97
C SER A 292 4.26 7.97 10.54
N SER A 293 3.19 7.19 10.41
CA SER A 293 2.63 6.68 9.15
C SER A 293 1.75 7.69 8.41
N ASP A 294 1.41 8.82 9.03
CA ASP A 294 0.60 9.86 8.39
C ASP A 294 1.47 10.66 7.41
N THR A 295 1.73 10.05 6.25
CA THR A 295 2.46 10.63 5.13
C THR A 295 1.51 11.13 4.03
N PHE A 296 0.21 11.32 4.31
CA PHE A 296 -0.72 11.83 3.30
C PHE A 296 -0.45 13.32 3.01
N ILE A 297 0.49 13.55 2.09
CA ILE A 297 0.69 14.84 1.43
C ILE A 297 -0.12 14.78 0.13
N PRO A 298 -1.32 15.38 0.05
CA PRO A 298 -1.99 15.51 -1.24
C PRO A 298 -1.08 16.34 -2.18
N PRO A 299 -0.99 15.97 -3.47
CA PRO A 299 -0.15 16.71 -4.41
C PRO A 299 -0.57 18.19 -4.46
N GLY A 300 0.37 19.09 -4.15
CA GLY A 300 0.19 20.55 -4.24
C GLY A 300 0.22 21.32 -2.90
N GLU A 301 0.29 20.65 -1.75
CA GLU A 301 0.43 21.31 -0.44
C GLU A 301 1.79 20.98 0.19
N ALA A 302 2.84 21.70 -0.23
CA ALA A 302 4.21 21.57 0.29
C ALA A 302 4.41 22.23 1.67
N THR A 303 3.38 22.28 2.52
CA THR A 303 3.55 22.64 3.92
C THR A 303 3.61 21.34 4.71
N ALA A 304 4.69 21.17 5.48
CA ALA A 304 4.86 20.06 6.42
C ALA A 304 3.67 20.06 7.40
N ARG A 305 2.58 19.39 7.03
CA ARG A 305 1.46 19.20 7.96
C ARG A 305 1.99 18.40 9.13
N SER A 306 1.57 18.80 10.32
CA SER A 306 1.88 18.06 11.52
C SER A 306 1.43 16.62 11.32
N LYS A 307 2.31 15.64 11.62
CA LYS A 307 1.97 14.21 11.80
C LYS A 307 0.97 13.96 12.94
N THR A 308 0.30 15.01 13.40
CA THR A 308 -0.62 15.05 14.50
C THR A 308 -2.04 15.07 13.97
N ARG A 309 -2.89 14.16 14.46
CA ARG A 309 -4.33 14.10 14.14
C ARG A 309 -5.16 13.85 15.38
N VAL A 310 -6.44 14.24 15.31
CA VAL A 310 -7.42 13.99 16.37
C VAL A 310 -8.24 12.75 16.02
N VAL A 311 -8.19 11.74 16.88
CA VAL A 311 -8.96 10.51 16.77
C VAL A 311 -10.21 10.63 17.65
N PRO A 312 -11.43 10.48 17.09
CA PRO A 312 -12.67 10.47 17.88
C PRO A 312 -12.67 9.35 18.92
N ALA A 313 -13.34 9.58 20.07
CA ALA A 313 -13.34 8.66 21.20
C ALA A 313 -13.75 7.22 20.83
N GLY A 314 -14.82 7.07 20.06
CA GLY A 314 -15.32 5.75 19.63
C GLY A 314 -14.36 5.03 18.69
N GLU A 315 -13.64 5.76 17.83
CA GLU A 315 -12.60 5.18 16.98
C GLU A 315 -11.39 4.78 17.81
N TRP A 316 -10.93 5.63 18.73
CA TRP A 316 -9.82 5.33 19.64
C TRP A 316 -10.08 4.06 20.44
N GLN A 317 -11.28 3.92 21.00
CA GLN A 317 -11.67 2.73 21.77
C GLN A 317 -11.64 1.45 20.93
N ARG A 318 -11.89 1.54 19.62
CA ARG A 318 -11.87 0.39 18.71
C ARG A 318 -10.44 -0.01 18.34
N ILE A 319 -9.55 0.96 18.12
CA ILE A 319 -8.20 0.69 17.59
C ILE A 319 -7.16 0.51 18.70
N TRP A 320 -7.32 1.11 19.88
CA TRP A 320 -6.30 1.04 20.92
C TRP A 320 -6.32 -0.33 21.63
N THR A 321 -5.13 -0.93 21.77
CA THR A 321 -4.98 -2.26 22.39
C THR A 321 -4.98 -2.24 23.92
N ASN A 322 -5.29 -1.09 24.54
CA ASN A 322 -5.16 -0.84 25.97
C ASN A 322 -3.71 -0.99 26.49
N THR A 323 -2.71 -0.94 25.61
CA THR A 323 -1.29 -1.07 25.97
C THR A 323 -0.54 0.21 25.62
N ALA A 324 0.33 0.66 26.53
CA ALA A 324 1.16 1.85 26.35
C ALA A 324 2.54 1.70 27.01
N LEU A 325 3.49 2.52 26.60
CA LEU A 325 4.78 2.76 27.23
C LEU A 325 4.77 4.18 27.81
N THR A 326 4.81 4.25 29.14
CA THR A 326 4.88 5.53 29.86
C THR A 326 6.34 5.93 30.05
N THR A 327 6.60 7.23 30.15
CA THR A 327 7.93 7.81 30.42
C THR A 327 8.08 8.31 31.86
N ALA A 328 6.98 8.35 32.61
CA ALA A 328 6.85 8.85 33.99
C ALA A 328 6.20 7.79 34.89
N PRO A 329 6.07 8.02 36.22
CA PRO A 329 5.41 7.09 37.11
C PRO A 329 3.92 7.00 36.75
N VAL A 330 3.35 5.79 36.81
CA VAL A 330 1.90 5.60 36.57
C VAL A 330 1.16 6.14 37.78
N VAL A 331 0.35 7.16 37.53
CA VAL A 331 -0.52 7.76 38.54
C VAL A 331 -1.73 6.86 38.76
N GLY A 332 -1.94 6.40 40.01
CA GLY A 332 -3.18 5.75 40.42
C GLY A 332 -3.29 4.24 40.17
N GLY A 333 -2.18 3.55 39.91
CA GLY A 333 -2.14 2.09 39.98
C GLY A 333 -2.08 1.65 41.44
N GLY A 334 -3.23 1.47 42.08
CA GLY A 334 -3.30 0.68 43.31
C GLY A 334 -2.65 -0.69 43.04
N ASP A 335 -1.82 -1.14 43.98
CA ASP A 335 -0.82 -2.22 43.95
C ASP A 335 -1.41 -3.65 43.71
N GLY A 336 -2.49 -3.78 42.95
CA GLY A 336 -3.40 -4.92 42.98
C GLY A 336 -3.15 -6.02 41.96
N SER A 337 -2.07 -6.02 41.19
CA SER A 337 -1.81 -7.15 40.30
C SER A 337 -0.32 -7.39 40.06
N LYS A 338 0.26 -8.22 40.94
CA LYS A 338 1.37 -9.12 40.59
C LYS A 338 0.92 -10.14 39.52
N SER A 339 0.36 -9.70 38.40
CA SER A 339 0.25 -10.56 37.22
C SER A 339 1.65 -10.63 36.61
N GLY A 340 2.40 -11.64 37.03
CA GLY A 340 3.55 -12.08 36.28
C GLY A 340 3.07 -12.42 34.87
N VAL A 341 3.29 -11.50 33.93
CA VAL A 341 3.22 -11.79 32.50
C VAL A 341 4.34 -12.80 32.25
N ARG A 342 3.99 -14.07 32.39
CA ARG A 342 4.84 -15.21 32.04
C ARG A 342 4.92 -15.20 30.52
N THR A 343 5.88 -14.46 29.97
CA THR A 343 6.26 -14.58 28.56
C THR A 343 6.76 -16.01 28.37
N LYS A 344 5.96 -16.88 27.76
CA LYS A 344 6.43 -18.17 27.26
C LYS A 344 7.34 -17.92 26.05
N SER A 345 8.60 -17.55 26.30
CA SER A 345 9.67 -17.70 25.33
C SER A 345 10.14 -19.15 25.37
N GLY A 346 9.37 -20.04 24.74
CA GLY A 346 9.70 -21.45 24.55
C GLY A 346 9.86 -21.76 23.07
N VAL A 347 10.90 -21.22 22.44
CA VAL A 347 11.41 -21.77 21.17
C VAL A 347 12.34 -22.92 21.55
N GLY A 348 11.78 -24.12 21.60
CA GLY A 348 12.55 -25.35 21.73
C GLY A 348 13.29 -25.61 20.43
N THR A 349 14.60 -25.33 20.40
CA THR A 349 15.52 -25.92 19.44
C THR A 349 15.69 -27.39 19.82
N LYS A 350 14.95 -28.28 19.14
CA LYS A 350 15.27 -29.71 19.14
C LYS A 350 16.54 -29.92 18.33
N SER A 351 17.67 -30.03 19.00
CA SER A 351 18.86 -30.70 18.48
C SER A 351 18.56 -32.21 18.41
N GLY A 352 18.20 -32.68 17.21
CA GLY A 352 18.17 -34.10 16.91
C GLY A 352 19.59 -34.61 16.69
N GLY A 353 20.16 -35.26 17.69
CA GLY A 353 21.37 -36.08 17.57
C GLY A 353 21.03 -37.56 17.61
N GLY A 354 21.52 -38.30 16.61
CA GLY A 354 21.81 -39.75 16.66
C GLY A 354 20.67 -40.71 16.36
N LYS A 355 20.70 -41.40 15.21
CA LYS A 355 21.59 -42.53 14.94
C LYS A 355 21.89 -42.65 13.46
#